data_AF-A0A1F7XMR8-F1
#
_entry.id   AF-A0A1F7XMR8-F1
#
_cell.length_a   1.000
_cell.length_b   1.000
_cell.length_c   1.000
_cell.angle_alpha   90.00
_cell.angle_beta   90.00
_cell.angle_gamma   90.00
#
_symmetry.space_group_name_H-M   'P 1'
#
loop_
_entity.id
_entity.type
_entity.pdbx_description
1 polymer ?
#
loop_
_entity_poly.entity_id
_entity_poly.type
_entity_poly.pdbx_seq_one_letter_code
_entity_poly.pdbx_strand_id
1 'polypeptide(L)'
;METTSLNFGLLSEKEQQAVIAAYAALINSLSFQIQIFIRSQRKDISDYLKYLDNAQKSLKNTKLSYLMQGYRQFILDTIKKKNVLGKSFYIIIPFSALELGVAKSAASITRKAGPLPFPKSYVIKKAKIALYPKRDHLIRQAGRLGLKLKQLATIQLIDLFFSIYNSEPPTLKMSEQDLLKS
;
A
#
# COMPACT_ATOMS: atom_id res chain seq x y z
N MET A 1 -1.71 7.10 3.30
CA MET A 1 -0.78 7.19 2.16
C MET A 1 -0.11 5.85 2.00
N GLU A 2 0.23 5.46 0.78
CA GLU A 2 1.03 4.27 0.48
C GLU A 2 2.48 4.70 0.17
N THR A 3 3.45 3.84 0.51
CA THR A 3 4.87 4.07 0.20
C THR A 3 5.53 2.87 -0.45
N THR A 4 6.51 3.16 -1.32
CA THR A 4 7.44 2.17 -1.86
C THR A 4 8.38 1.65 -0.78
N SER A 5 9.09 0.55 -1.08
CA SER A 5 10.16 0.03 -0.22
C SER A 5 11.55 0.40 -0.77
N LEU A 6 12.55 0.37 0.11
CA LEU A 6 13.97 0.52 -0.21
C LEU A 6 14.73 -0.71 0.29
N ASN A 7 15.57 -1.30 -0.55
CA ASN A 7 16.43 -2.42 -0.15
C ASN A 7 17.71 -1.89 0.50
N PHE A 8 17.62 -1.52 1.78
CA PHE A 8 18.71 -0.86 2.52
C PHE A 8 20.04 -1.61 2.44
N GLY A 9 20.02 -2.94 2.59
CA GLY A 9 21.24 -3.76 2.58
C GLY A 9 21.93 -3.92 1.21
N LEU A 10 21.29 -3.48 0.11
CA LEU A 10 21.92 -3.46 -1.22
C LEU A 10 22.60 -2.12 -1.55
N LEU A 11 22.47 -1.13 -0.67
CA LEU A 11 23.09 0.18 -0.84
C LEU A 11 24.56 0.14 -0.43
N SER A 12 25.36 1.03 -1.02
CA SER A 12 26.73 1.29 -0.55
C SER A 12 26.73 1.89 0.87
N GLU A 13 27.83 1.78 1.60
CA GLU A 13 27.93 2.31 2.97
C GLU A 13 27.62 3.82 3.05
N LYS A 14 28.08 4.59 2.05
CA LYS A 14 27.82 6.02 1.95
C LYS A 14 26.32 6.30 1.79
N GLU A 15 25.63 5.53 0.96
CA GLU A 15 24.18 5.65 0.77
C GLU A 15 23.42 5.21 2.02
N GLN A 16 23.84 4.13 2.67
CA GLN A 16 23.27 3.69 3.94
C GLN A 16 23.36 4.80 5.00
N GLN A 17 24.53 5.44 5.14
CA GLN A 17 24.72 6.54 6.08
C GLN A 17 23.84 7.75 5.74
N ALA A 18 23.68 8.07 4.44
CA ALA A 18 22.79 9.13 3.99
C ALA A 18 21.32 8.83 4.34
N VAL A 19 20.88 7.58 4.15
CA VAL A 19 19.53 7.13 4.51
C VAL A 19 19.32 7.19 6.03
N ILE A 20 20.28 6.76 6.84
CA ILE A 20 20.22 6.85 8.31
C ILE A 20 20.08 8.31 8.76
N ALA A 21 20.91 9.20 8.21
CA ALA A 21 20.83 10.63 8.54
C ALA A 21 19.49 11.25 8.12
N ALA A 22 18.98 10.90 6.94
CA ALA A 22 17.66 11.34 6.48
C ALA A 22 16.53 10.78 7.36
N TYR A 23 16.68 9.55 7.88
CA TYR A 23 15.70 8.93 8.77
C TYR A 23 15.65 9.66 10.11
N ALA A 24 16.81 9.94 10.71
CA ALA A 24 16.90 10.75 11.92
C ALA A 24 16.27 12.15 11.72
N ALA A 25 16.55 12.80 10.58
CA ALA A 25 15.95 14.09 10.25
C ALA A 25 14.41 14.01 10.10
N LEU A 26 13.87 12.94 9.51
CA LEU A 26 12.43 12.71 9.44
C LEU A 26 11.83 12.64 10.85
N ILE A 27 12.36 11.77 11.72
CA ILE A 27 11.83 11.57 13.09
C ILE A 27 11.87 12.89 13.88
N ASN A 28 12.98 13.61 13.84
CA ASN A 28 13.13 14.89 14.53
C ASN A 28 12.23 16.00 13.97
N SER A 29 11.74 15.86 12.74
CA SER A 29 10.83 16.83 12.12
C SER A 29 9.35 16.54 12.37
N LEU A 30 9.00 15.43 13.02
CA LEU A 30 7.59 15.07 13.26
C LEU A 30 7.01 15.92 14.39
N SER A 31 6.08 16.81 14.04
CA SER A 31 5.29 17.61 14.99
C SER A 31 3.87 17.08 15.22
N PHE A 32 3.56 15.90 14.67
CA PHE A 32 2.24 15.28 14.72
C PHE A 32 2.35 13.76 14.72
N GLN A 33 1.31 13.10 15.22
CA GLN A 33 1.24 11.65 15.29
C GLN A 33 1.13 11.05 13.88
N ILE A 34 1.84 9.95 13.66
CA ILE A 34 1.71 9.12 12.47
C ILE A 34 1.51 7.67 12.90
N GLN A 35 0.80 6.90 12.09
CA GLN A 35 0.68 5.46 12.25
C GLN A 35 1.27 4.78 11.01
N ILE A 36 2.15 3.81 11.25
CA ILE A 36 2.71 2.95 10.21
C ILE A 36 1.90 1.67 10.21
N PHE A 37 1.32 1.33 9.06
CA PHE A 37 0.59 0.09 8.84
C PHE A 37 1.28 -0.70 7.74
N ILE A 38 1.67 -1.94 8.06
CA ILE A 38 2.35 -2.84 7.12
C ILE A 38 1.42 -4.00 6.86
N ARG A 39 1.12 -4.24 5.58
CA ARG A 39 0.26 -5.34 5.16
C ARG A 39 1.07 -6.33 4.34
N SER A 40 1.03 -7.60 4.75
CA SER A 40 1.65 -8.71 4.02
C SER A 40 0.55 -9.52 3.36
N GLN A 41 0.59 -9.65 2.04
CA GLN A 41 -0.40 -10.41 1.27
C GLN A 41 0.30 -11.27 0.22
N ARG A 42 -0.35 -12.35 -0.22
CA ARG A 42 0.17 -13.11 -1.38
C ARG A 42 0.25 -12.18 -2.58
N LYS A 43 1.39 -12.19 -3.26
CA LYS A 43 1.57 -11.38 -4.44
C LYS A 43 0.78 -12.00 -5.59
N ASP A 44 -0.16 -11.25 -6.15
CA ASP A 44 -0.79 -11.63 -7.41
C ASP A 44 0.27 -11.55 -8.53
N ILE A 45 0.42 -12.64 -9.26
CA ILE A 45 1.36 -12.79 -10.37
C ILE A 45 0.65 -13.01 -11.70
N SER A 46 -0.69 -12.92 -11.72
CA SER A 46 -1.51 -13.23 -12.89
C SER A 46 -1.06 -12.41 -14.11
N ASP A 47 -0.73 -11.14 -13.92
CA ASP A 47 -0.24 -10.28 -15.00
C ASP A 47 1.15 -10.70 -15.51
N TYR A 48 2.03 -11.18 -14.62
CA TYR A 48 3.32 -11.72 -15.03
C TYR A 48 3.16 -13.03 -15.82
N LEU A 49 2.23 -13.91 -15.39
CA LEU A 49 1.92 -15.13 -16.14
C LEU A 49 1.34 -14.83 -17.52
N LYS A 50 0.42 -13.85 -17.61
CA LYS A 50 -0.11 -13.38 -18.90
C LYS A 50 0.99 -12.81 -19.79
N TYR A 51 1.95 -12.08 -19.21
CA TYR A 51 3.11 -11.59 -19.94
C TYR A 51 3.94 -12.75 -20.52
N LEU A 52 4.20 -13.80 -19.72
CA LEU A 52 4.89 -14.99 -20.20
C LEU A 52 4.11 -15.73 -21.29
N ASP A 53 2.78 -15.81 -21.16
CA ASP A 53 1.90 -16.43 -22.18
C ASP A 53 1.95 -15.67 -23.50
N ASN A 54 1.93 -14.34 -23.45
CA ASN A 54 2.05 -13.49 -24.64
C ASN A 54 3.46 -13.58 -25.26
N ALA A 55 4.50 -13.60 -24.43
CA ALA A 55 5.87 -13.80 -24.89
C ALA A 55 6.01 -15.17 -25.58
N GLN A 56 5.48 -16.24 -25.00
CA GLN A 56 5.48 -17.58 -25.59
C GLN A 56 4.81 -17.61 -26.97
N LYS A 57 3.63 -16.98 -27.11
CA LYS A 57 2.90 -16.90 -28.40
C LYS A 57 3.66 -16.15 -29.49
N SER A 58 4.53 -15.20 -29.11
CA SER A 58 5.35 -14.43 -30.06
C SER A 58 6.57 -15.20 -30.58
N LEU A 59 6.94 -16.33 -29.95
CA LEU A 59 8.09 -17.12 -30.34
C LEU A 59 7.77 -18.02 -31.54
N LYS A 60 8.47 -17.81 -32.67
CA LYS A 60 8.35 -18.66 -33.87
C LYS A 60 9.04 -20.02 -33.72
N ASN A 61 10.02 -20.14 -32.83
CA ASN A 61 10.80 -21.36 -32.62
C ASN A 61 10.12 -22.26 -31.58
N THR A 62 9.72 -23.46 -32.02
CA THR A 62 9.03 -24.45 -31.18
C THR A 62 9.84 -24.87 -29.94
N LYS A 63 11.17 -24.99 -30.04
CA LYS A 63 12.03 -25.35 -28.88
C LYS A 63 12.03 -24.24 -27.83
N LEU A 64 12.10 -22.97 -28.27
CA LEU A 64 12.05 -21.82 -27.36
C LEU A 64 10.68 -21.67 -26.70
N SER A 65 9.61 -21.96 -27.45
CA SER A 65 8.25 -21.98 -26.92
C SER A 65 8.08 -23.04 -25.82
N TYR A 66 8.60 -24.25 -26.03
CA TYR A 66 8.59 -25.31 -25.03
C TYR A 66 9.40 -24.94 -23.76
N LEU A 67 10.57 -24.31 -23.92
CA LEU A 67 11.36 -23.81 -22.78
C LEU A 67 10.61 -22.73 -21.99
N MET A 68 9.89 -21.84 -22.69
CA MET A 68 9.07 -20.81 -22.04
C MET A 68 7.92 -21.42 -21.23
N GLN A 69 7.28 -22.48 -21.74
CA GLN A 69 6.27 -23.22 -21.00
C GLN A 69 6.84 -23.86 -19.73
N GLY A 70 8.03 -24.48 -19.82
CA GLY A 70 8.74 -25.03 -18.67
C GLY A 70 9.10 -23.97 -17.63
N TYR A 71 9.60 -22.81 -18.08
CA TYR A 71 9.88 -21.67 -17.20
C TYR A 71 8.62 -21.16 -16.48
N ARG A 72 7.51 -21.01 -17.20
CA ARG A 72 6.22 -20.61 -16.61
C ARG A 72 5.77 -21.60 -15.54
N GLN A 73 5.87 -22.91 -15.80
CA GLN A 73 5.51 -23.94 -14.84
C GLN A 73 6.40 -23.89 -13.60
N PHE A 74 7.71 -23.72 -13.78
CA PHE A 74 8.65 -23.53 -12.67
C PHE A 74 8.30 -22.32 -11.80
N ILE A 75 7.93 -21.18 -12.40
CA ILE A 75 7.51 -19.98 -11.68
C ILE A 75 6.21 -20.25 -10.88
N LEU A 76 5.22 -20.89 -11.50
CA LEU A 76 3.98 -21.28 -10.83
C LEU A 76 4.23 -22.16 -9.61
N ASP A 77 5.03 -23.21 -9.78
CA ASP A 77 5.34 -24.14 -8.70
C ASP A 77 6.16 -23.49 -7.60
N THR A 78 7.10 -22.62 -7.96
CA THR A 78 7.90 -21.86 -7.00
C THR A 78 7.02 -20.95 -6.15
N ILE A 79 6.04 -20.27 -6.75
CA ILE A 79 5.18 -19.33 -6.03
C ILE A 79 4.18 -20.07 -5.14
N LYS A 80 3.61 -21.18 -5.61
CA LYS A 80 2.77 -22.08 -4.79
C LYS A 80 3.54 -22.63 -3.59
N LYS A 81 4.78 -23.09 -3.79
CA LYS A 81 5.60 -23.69 -2.72
C LYS A 81 6.14 -22.65 -1.74
N LYS A 82 6.61 -21.49 -2.22
CA LYS A 82 7.27 -20.48 -1.39
C LYS A 82 6.34 -19.44 -0.78
N ASN A 83 5.01 -19.51 -1.03
CA ASN A 83 4.02 -18.53 -0.56
C ASN A 83 4.54 -17.09 -0.70
N VAL A 84 4.93 -16.68 -1.91
CA VAL A 84 5.60 -15.38 -2.12
C VAL A 84 4.69 -14.23 -1.64
N LEU A 85 5.09 -13.59 -0.54
CA LEU A 85 4.37 -12.48 0.06
C LEU A 85 4.90 -11.15 -0.46
N GLY A 86 4.00 -10.30 -0.94
CA GLY A 86 4.25 -8.88 -1.13
C GLY A 86 3.96 -8.11 0.16
N LYS A 87 4.80 -7.13 0.50
CA LYS A 87 4.55 -6.18 1.58
C LYS A 87 4.15 -4.83 1.00
N SER A 88 3.02 -4.31 1.46
CA SER A 88 2.58 -2.95 1.21
C SER A 88 2.72 -2.14 2.49
N PHE A 89 3.23 -0.92 2.35
CA PHE A 89 3.53 -0.02 3.47
C PHE A 89 2.64 1.20 3.40
N TYR A 90 2.00 1.52 4.52
CA TYR A 90 1.07 2.64 4.61
C TYR A 90 1.46 3.55 5.77
N ILE A 91 1.34 4.85 5.55
CA ILE A 91 1.48 5.90 6.56
C ILE A 91 0.14 6.61 6.69
N ILE A 92 -0.42 6.59 7.90
CA ILE A 92 -1.72 7.15 8.25
C ILE A 92 -1.48 8.36 9.13
N ILE A 93 -2.15 9.47 8.81
CA ILE A 93 -2.15 10.69 9.63
C ILE A 93 -3.52 10.74 10.30
N PRO A 94 -3.63 10.52 11.63
CA PRO A 94 -4.90 10.60 12.32
C PRO A 94 -5.43 12.03 12.29
N PHE A 95 -6.75 12.15 12.20
CA PHE A 95 -7.47 13.42 12.30
C PHE A 95 -8.59 13.25 13.33
N SER A 96 -8.62 14.13 14.32
CA SER A 96 -9.61 14.05 15.41
C SER A 96 -10.59 15.21 15.40
N ALA A 97 -11.74 15.04 16.06
CA ALA A 97 -12.73 16.09 16.21
C ALA A 97 -12.22 17.29 17.03
N LEU A 98 -11.14 17.13 17.81
CA LEU A 98 -10.50 18.22 18.55
C LEU A 98 -9.88 19.25 17.59
N GLU A 99 -9.44 18.82 16.41
CA GLU A 99 -8.89 19.70 15.37
C GLU A 99 -9.98 20.49 14.62
N LEU A 100 -11.27 20.25 14.90
CA LEU A 100 -12.40 20.99 14.32
C LEU A 100 -12.70 22.31 15.04
N GLY A 101 -12.09 22.58 16.19
CA GLY A 101 -12.17 23.84 16.94
C GLY A 101 -12.96 23.75 18.26
N VAL A 102 -12.35 24.29 19.33
CA VAL A 102 -12.72 24.11 20.74
C VAL A 102 -14.14 24.58 21.09
N ALA A 103 -14.65 25.63 20.43
CA ALA A 103 -15.91 26.29 20.78
C ALA A 103 -17.16 25.39 20.66
N LYS A 104 -17.08 24.28 19.92
CA LYS A 104 -18.17 23.28 19.84
C LYS A 104 -17.73 21.85 20.18
N SER A 105 -16.44 21.62 20.47
CA SER A 105 -15.90 20.34 20.96
C SER A 105 -16.46 19.96 22.32
N ALA A 106 -16.72 20.94 23.20
CA ALA A 106 -17.36 20.73 24.49
C ALA A 106 -18.78 20.13 24.35
N ALA A 107 -19.54 20.53 23.33
CA ALA A 107 -20.87 19.98 23.04
C ALA A 107 -20.82 18.56 22.43
N SER A 108 -19.68 18.14 21.85
CA SER A 108 -19.48 16.76 21.36
C SER A 108 -18.97 15.81 22.42
N ILE A 109 -18.33 16.30 23.50
CA ILE A 109 -17.88 15.48 24.63
C ILE A 109 -19.08 15.09 25.52
N THR A 110 -20.10 15.94 25.62
CA THR A 110 -21.32 15.66 26.39
C THR A 110 -22.35 14.79 25.65
N ARG A 111 -22.28 14.71 24.32
CA ARG A 111 -23.16 13.85 23.51
C ARG A 111 -22.45 12.56 23.12
N LYS A 112 -22.52 11.56 24.01
CA LYS A 112 -22.26 10.16 23.63
C LYS A 112 -23.24 9.77 22.51
N ALA A 113 -22.71 9.43 21.34
CA ALA A 113 -23.40 8.73 20.24
C ALA A 113 -24.37 9.54 19.33
N GLY A 114 -24.03 10.78 18.94
CA GLY A 114 -24.70 11.48 17.83
C GLY A 114 -23.77 11.78 16.65
N PRO A 115 -24.28 11.97 15.42
CA PRO A 115 -23.46 12.48 14.32
C PRO A 115 -22.84 13.83 14.70
N LEU A 116 -21.59 14.07 14.28
CA LEU A 116 -20.86 15.30 14.56
C LEU A 116 -21.76 16.53 14.32
N PRO A 117 -21.80 17.54 15.21
CA PRO A 117 -22.67 18.71 15.09
C PRO A 117 -22.24 19.68 13.96
N PHE A 118 -21.47 19.19 12.99
CA PHE A 118 -20.88 19.95 11.91
C PHE A 118 -21.38 19.43 10.56
N PRO A 119 -21.68 20.31 9.58
CA PRO A 119 -21.93 19.90 8.21
C PRO A 119 -20.74 19.11 7.66
N LYS A 120 -21.00 18.06 6.86
CA LYS A 120 -19.94 17.23 6.23
C LYS A 120 -18.94 18.09 5.46
N SER A 121 -19.40 19.12 4.74
CA SER A 121 -18.57 20.06 3.99
C SER A 121 -17.60 20.85 4.89
N TYR A 122 -18.04 21.26 6.08
CA TYR A 122 -17.21 21.94 7.06
C TYR A 122 -16.08 21.04 7.57
N VAL A 123 -16.43 19.80 7.95
CA VAL A 123 -15.46 18.81 8.43
C VAL A 123 -14.40 18.52 7.37
N ILE A 124 -14.82 18.28 6.12
CA ILE A 124 -13.90 18.01 5.01
C ILE A 124 -12.98 19.21 4.77
N LYS A 125 -13.50 20.44 4.76
CA LYS A 125 -12.70 21.65 4.56
C LYS A 125 -11.63 21.80 5.65
N LYS A 126 -12.01 21.65 6.92
CA LYS A 126 -11.09 21.72 8.05
C LYS A 126 -10.06 20.59 8.02
N ALA A 127 -10.48 19.36 7.74
CA ALA A 127 -9.58 18.22 7.61
C ALA A 127 -8.53 18.44 6.52
N LYS A 128 -8.91 18.97 5.35
CA LYS A 128 -7.96 19.30 4.27
C LYS A 128 -6.92 20.33 4.73
N ILE A 129 -7.37 21.41 5.37
CA ILE A 129 -6.49 22.48 5.88
C ILE A 129 -5.49 21.91 6.90
N ALA A 130 -5.92 21.01 7.78
CA ALA A 130 -5.06 20.41 8.79
C ALA A 130 -4.13 19.31 8.23
N LEU A 131 -4.61 18.47 7.31
CA LEU A 131 -3.91 17.27 6.86
C LEU A 131 -2.99 17.50 5.66
N TYR A 132 -3.29 18.44 4.76
CA TYR A 132 -2.48 18.63 3.54
C TYR A 132 -1.05 19.09 3.86
N PRO A 133 -0.81 20.06 4.77
CA PRO A 133 0.55 20.42 5.15
C PRO A 133 1.32 19.25 5.76
N LYS A 134 0.66 18.45 6.62
CA LYS A 134 1.22 17.24 7.25
C LYS A 134 1.60 16.19 6.19
N ARG A 135 0.70 15.94 5.22
CA ARG A 135 0.93 15.05 4.07
C ARG A 135 2.13 15.51 3.26
N ASP A 136 2.17 16.79 2.88
CA ASP A 136 3.22 17.32 2.01
C ASP A 136 4.58 17.33 2.70
N HIS A 137 4.60 17.57 4.01
CA HIS A 137 5.79 17.39 4.83
C HIS A 137 6.34 15.97 4.76
N LEU A 138 5.50 14.96 4.99
CA LEU A 138 5.91 13.55 4.91
C LEU A 138 6.37 13.15 3.51
N ILE A 139 5.68 13.60 2.45
CA ILE A 139 6.08 13.32 1.07
C ILE A 139 7.49 13.86 0.80
N ARG A 140 7.79 15.10 1.23
CA ARG A 140 9.13 15.68 1.06
C ARG A 140 10.20 14.93 1.85
N GLN A 141 9.96 14.63 3.13
CA GLN A 141 10.94 13.92 3.95
C GLN A 141 11.20 12.50 3.45
N ALA A 142 10.15 11.80 3.02
CA ALA A 142 10.31 10.47 2.45
C ALA A 142 11.07 10.46 1.12
N GLY A 143 10.94 11.51 0.31
CA GLY A 143 11.76 11.67 -0.89
C GLY A 143 13.26 11.68 -0.59
N ARG A 144 13.68 12.26 0.55
CA ARG A 144 15.08 12.24 1.01
C ARG A 144 15.56 10.85 1.43
N LEU A 145 14.64 9.97 1.78
CA LEU A 145 14.89 8.55 2.07
C LEU A 145 14.89 7.69 0.81
N GLY A 146 14.69 8.26 -0.38
CA GLY A 146 14.50 7.50 -1.62
C GLY A 146 13.14 6.78 -1.68
N LEU A 147 12.20 7.15 -0.81
CA LEU A 147 10.86 6.59 -0.76
C LEU A 147 9.86 7.50 -1.47
N LYS A 148 8.94 6.92 -2.23
CA LYS A 148 7.83 7.65 -2.84
C LYS A 148 6.59 7.45 -1.98
N LEU A 149 5.95 8.55 -1.56
CA LEU A 149 4.65 8.53 -0.87
C LEU A 149 3.56 8.98 -1.82
N LYS A 150 2.48 8.21 -1.88
CA LYS A 150 1.29 8.52 -2.67
C LYS A 150 0.05 8.57 -1.78
N GLN A 151 -0.78 9.59 -1.93
CA GLN A 151 -2.10 9.61 -1.33
C GLN A 151 -3.02 8.63 -2.07
N LEU A 152 -3.71 7.77 -1.31
CA LEU A 152 -4.70 6.84 -1.87
C LEU A 152 -5.96 7.61 -2.26
N ALA A 153 -6.47 7.33 -3.45
CA ALA A 153 -7.78 7.79 -3.90
C ALA A 153 -8.91 6.99 -3.24
N THR A 154 -10.15 7.47 -3.34
CA THR A 154 -11.33 6.82 -2.74
C THR A 154 -11.47 5.36 -3.16
N ILE A 155 -11.31 5.05 -4.45
CA ILE A 155 -11.40 3.67 -4.95
C ILE A 155 -10.33 2.77 -4.32
N GLN A 156 -9.09 3.26 -4.24
CA GLN A 156 -7.98 2.51 -3.66
C GLN A 156 -8.15 2.29 -2.15
N LEU A 157 -8.80 3.23 -1.46
CA LEU A 157 -9.17 3.07 -0.05
C LEU A 157 -10.26 2.01 0.11
N ILE A 158 -11.29 2.04 -0.74
CA ILE A 158 -12.35 1.02 -0.74
C ILE A 158 -11.74 -0.36 -0.96
N ASP A 159 -10.87 -0.52 -1.96
CA ASP A 159 -10.19 -1.80 -2.24
C ASP A 159 -9.32 -2.25 -1.07
N LEU A 160 -8.59 -1.32 -0.45
CA LEU A 160 -7.77 -1.61 0.73
C LEU A 160 -8.64 -2.11 1.88
N PHE A 161 -9.69 -1.39 2.26
CA PHE A 161 -10.58 -1.80 3.35
C PHE A 161 -11.33 -3.10 3.02
N PHE A 162 -11.82 -3.24 1.79
CA PHE A 162 -12.45 -4.46 1.33
C PHE A 162 -11.50 -5.65 1.45
N SER A 163 -10.24 -5.49 1.02
CA SER A 163 -9.21 -6.53 1.14
C SER A 163 -8.81 -6.84 2.59
N ILE A 164 -8.97 -5.88 3.52
CA ILE A 164 -8.71 -6.08 4.94
C ILE A 164 -9.85 -6.87 5.58
N TYR A 165 -11.10 -6.47 5.35
CA TYR A 165 -12.27 -7.10 5.97
C TYR A 165 -12.71 -8.40 5.29
N ASN A 166 -12.45 -8.54 3.98
CA ASN A 166 -12.78 -9.72 3.18
C ASN A 166 -11.49 -10.42 2.71
N SER A 167 -10.52 -10.54 3.60
CA SER A 167 -9.38 -11.43 3.34
C SER A 167 -9.94 -12.85 3.22
N GLU A 168 -10.18 -13.33 2.00
CA GLU A 168 -10.64 -14.70 1.77
C GLU A 168 -9.70 -15.66 2.54
N PRO A 169 -10.24 -16.62 3.32
CA PRO A 169 -9.44 -17.77 3.73
C PRO A 169 -8.84 -18.40 2.47
N PRO A 170 -7.69 -19.08 2.55
CA PRO A 170 -6.85 -19.42 1.40
C PRO A 170 -7.52 -20.44 0.49
N THR A 171 -8.50 -20.02 -0.28
CA THR A 171 -9.06 -20.74 -1.41
C THR A 171 -8.38 -20.18 -2.62
N LEU A 172 -7.63 -21.03 -3.29
CA LEU A 172 -7.11 -20.82 -4.63
C LEU A 172 -8.21 -20.11 -5.45
N LYS A 173 -7.99 -18.86 -5.89
CA LYS A 173 -8.78 -18.26 -6.97
C LYS A 173 -8.41 -18.88 -8.31
N MET A 174 -8.57 -20.19 -8.36
CA MET A 174 -8.79 -21.07 -9.50
C MET A 174 -9.51 -22.25 -8.84
N SER A 175 -10.83 -22.16 -8.72
CA SER A 175 -11.62 -23.37 -8.49
C SER A 175 -11.27 -24.34 -9.62
N GLU A 176 -11.04 -25.61 -9.27
CA GLU A 176 -10.80 -26.70 -10.25
C GLU A 176 -11.90 -26.81 -11.31
N GLN A 177 -13.03 -26.12 -11.12
CA GLN A 177 -14.13 -26.03 -12.07
C GLN A 177 -13.80 -25.23 -13.35
N ASP A 178 -12.81 -24.34 -13.34
CA ASP A 178 -12.39 -23.58 -14.53
C ASP A 178 -11.41 -24.36 -15.43
N LEU A 179 -10.83 -25.46 -14.94
CA LEU A 179 -9.89 -26.30 -15.70
C LEU A 179 -10.56 -27.44 -16.47
N LEU A 180 -11.85 -27.68 -16.26
CA LEU A 180 -12.63 -28.73 -16.93
C LEU A 180 -13.62 -28.19 -17.98
N LYS A 181 -13.58 -26.88 -18.27
CA LYS A 181 -14.38 -26.24 -19.33
C LYS A 181 -13.51 -25.34 -20.20
N SER A 182 -12.56 -25.91 -20.93
CA SER A 182 -11.97 -25.32 -22.14
C SER A 182 -11.37 -26.41 -23.00
#